data_AF-A0A536NH78-F1
#
_entry.id   AF-A0A536NH78-F1
#
_cell.length_a   1.000
_cell.length_b   1.000
_cell.length_c   1.000
_cell.angle_alpha   90.00
_cell.angle_beta   90.00
_cell.angle_gamma   90.00
#
_symmetry.space_group_name_H-M   'P 1'
#
loop_
_entity.id
_entity.type
_entity.pdbx_description
1 polymer ?
#
loop_
_entity_poly.entity_id
_entity_poly.type
_entity_poly.pdbx_seq_one_letter_code
_entity_poly.pdbx_strand_id
1 'polypeptide(L)'
;MNLFPFHSWLVLIHILGVFGFLLAHGVSVGVGFRLRSERDPVRIRALLELSNAYLGALYIALFVLLLGGILAGISGGWWTSGKLWIWAAVLLLVAIAVGMYVVALPYFNNVRHAVGVATYDDAKKGLQPPEPAAPAQLEALLQSSAPIVTAVIGLGGILLIGWLMVMKPF
;
A
#
# COMPACT_ATOMS: atom_id res chain seq x y z
N MET A 1 -16.84 18.39 -20.05
CA MET A 1 -16.79 19.45 -19.02
C MET A 1 -15.38 20.04 -19.02
N ASN A 2 -15.23 21.37 -19.05
CA ASN A 2 -13.90 22.00 -18.98
C ASN A 2 -13.41 22.02 -17.53
N LEU A 3 -12.34 21.29 -17.22
CA LEU A 3 -11.74 21.20 -15.88
C LEU A 3 -10.53 22.12 -15.69
N PHE A 4 -10.13 22.87 -16.71
CA PHE A 4 -8.95 23.72 -16.68
C PHE A 4 -8.95 24.76 -15.53
N PRO A 5 -10.08 25.45 -15.22
CA PRO A 5 -10.09 26.43 -14.11
C PRO A 5 -9.77 25.84 -12.73
N PHE A 6 -9.93 24.53 -12.56
CA PHE A 6 -9.70 23.82 -11.30
C PHE A 6 -8.36 23.08 -11.26
N HIS A 7 -7.50 23.23 -12.27
CA HIS A 7 -6.28 22.44 -12.42
C HIS A 7 -5.43 22.40 -11.14
N SER A 8 -5.09 23.56 -10.59
CA SER A 8 -4.27 23.67 -9.38
C SER A 8 -4.92 23.02 -8.17
N TRP A 9 -6.24 23.08 -8.05
CA TRP A 9 -6.98 22.40 -6.98
C TRP A 9 -6.93 20.88 -7.12
N LEU A 10 -7.05 20.36 -8.35
CA LEU A 10 -6.94 18.92 -8.62
C LEU A 10 -5.54 18.39 -8.30
N VAL A 11 -4.50 19.15 -8.65
CA VAL A 11 -3.11 18.84 -8.28
C VAL A 11 -2.95 18.85 -6.75
N LEU A 12 -3.49 19.85 -6.06
CA LEU A 12 -3.45 19.89 -4.60
C LEU A 12 -4.16 18.69 -3.98
N ILE A 13 -5.36 18.33 -4.45
CA ILE A 13 -6.10 17.15 -3.99
C ILE A 13 -5.28 15.87 -4.20
N HIS A 14 -4.64 15.73 -5.36
CA HIS A 14 -3.74 14.61 -5.63
C HIS A 14 -2.60 14.54 -4.60
N ILE A 15 -1.91 15.67 -4.35
CA ILE A 15 -0.80 15.75 -3.39
C ILE A 15 -1.26 15.44 -1.96
N LEU A 16 -2.40 15.98 -1.53
CA LEU A 16 -2.99 15.67 -0.22
C LEU A 16 -3.36 14.19 -0.11
N GLY A 17 -3.86 13.60 -1.20
CA GLY A 17 -4.06 12.16 -1.34
C GLY A 17 -2.77 11.37 -1.18
N VAL A 18 -1.65 11.82 -1.75
CA VAL A 18 -0.31 11.21 -1.55
C VAL A 18 0.03 11.21 -0.06
N PHE A 19 -0.05 12.36 0.60
CA PHE A 19 0.28 12.45 2.03
C PHE A 19 -0.61 11.57 2.89
N GLY A 20 -1.93 11.59 2.66
CA GLY A 20 -2.87 10.71 3.37
C GLY A 20 -2.55 9.23 3.14
N PHE A 21 -2.20 8.86 1.90
CA PHE A 21 -1.82 7.50 1.56
C PHE A 21 -0.53 7.09 2.28
N LEU A 22 0.51 7.93 2.26
CA LEU A 22 1.78 7.64 2.94
C LEU A 22 1.60 7.50 4.46
N LEU A 23 0.74 8.31 5.07
CA LEU A 23 0.43 8.21 6.50
C LEU A 23 -0.28 6.89 6.83
N ALA A 24 -1.37 6.58 6.13
CA ALA A 24 -2.14 5.36 6.41
C ALA A 24 -1.39 4.08 6.01
N HIS A 25 -0.73 4.08 4.86
CA HIS A 25 0.08 2.96 4.38
C HIS A 25 1.35 2.78 5.23
N GLY A 26 1.96 3.88 5.68
CA GLY A 26 3.13 3.87 6.56
C GLY A 26 2.90 3.14 7.89
N VAL A 27 1.67 3.13 8.42
CA VAL A 27 1.31 2.30 9.58
C VAL A 27 1.57 0.81 9.31
N SER A 28 1.14 0.30 8.16
CA SER A 28 1.35 -1.11 7.80
C SER A 28 2.82 -1.43 7.55
N VAL A 29 3.58 -0.50 6.97
CA VAL A 29 5.03 -0.62 6.82
C VAL A 29 5.71 -0.70 8.19
N GLY A 30 5.37 0.22 9.10
CA GLY A 30 5.89 0.25 10.47
C GLY A 30 5.56 -1.03 11.25
N VAL A 31 4.33 -1.53 11.13
CA VAL A 31 3.93 -2.83 11.69
C VAL A 31 4.78 -3.95 11.12
N GLY A 32 4.96 -4.02 9.80
CA GLY A 32 5.79 -5.04 9.16
C GLY A 32 7.23 -5.08 9.70
N PHE A 33 7.84 -3.91 9.94
CA PHE A 33 9.16 -3.85 10.58
C PHE A 33 9.13 -4.22 12.05
N ARG A 34 8.12 -3.74 12.79
CA ARG A 34 8.00 -3.98 14.24
C ARG A 34 7.75 -5.46 14.57
N LEU A 35 7.03 -6.18 13.70
CA LEU A 35 6.78 -7.62 13.85
C LEU A 35 8.08 -8.42 13.89
N ARG A 36 9.12 -8.02 13.13
CA ARG A 36 10.39 -8.75 13.07
C ARG A 36 11.11 -8.86 14.41
N SER A 37 10.90 -7.87 15.29
CA SER A 37 11.48 -7.82 16.63
C SER A 37 10.49 -8.17 17.75
N GLU A 38 9.21 -8.40 17.45
CA GLU A 38 8.23 -8.83 18.46
C GLU A 38 8.31 -10.34 18.69
N ARG A 39 8.06 -10.78 19.91
CA ARG A 39 7.98 -12.21 20.27
C ARG A 39 6.75 -12.55 21.10
N ASP A 40 6.10 -11.56 21.70
CA ASP A 40 4.85 -11.73 22.44
C ASP A 40 3.67 -11.86 21.45
N PRO A 41 2.98 -13.03 21.39
CA PRO A 41 1.85 -13.23 20.50
C PRO A 41 0.70 -12.22 20.71
N VAL A 42 0.50 -11.75 21.94
CA VAL A 42 -0.55 -10.75 22.24
C VAL A 42 -0.22 -9.42 21.56
N ARG A 43 1.04 -8.99 21.63
CA ARG A 43 1.50 -7.77 20.94
C ARG A 43 1.49 -7.91 19.43
N ILE A 44 1.84 -9.09 18.90
CA ILE A 44 1.75 -9.38 17.46
C ILE A 44 0.32 -9.21 16.97
N ARG A 45 -0.66 -9.79 17.69
CA ARG A 45 -2.09 -9.64 17.35
C ARG A 45 -2.52 -8.17 17.35
N ALA A 46 -2.13 -7.40 18.37
CA ALA A 46 -2.45 -5.98 18.45
C ALA A 46 -1.83 -5.16 17.28
N LEU A 47 -0.61 -5.47 16.88
CA LEU A 47 0.04 -4.84 15.71
C LEU A 47 -0.70 -5.17 14.39
N LEU A 48 -1.13 -6.43 14.23
CA LEU A 48 -1.88 -6.88 13.04
C LEU A 48 -3.28 -6.25 12.98
N GLU A 49 -3.92 -6.04 14.13
CA GLU A 49 -5.19 -5.33 14.25
C GLU A 49 -5.02 -3.84 13.92
N LEU A 50 -3.97 -3.20 14.44
CA LEU A 50 -3.63 -1.82 14.11
C LEU A 50 -3.44 -1.64 12.60
N SER A 51 -2.66 -2.51 11.95
CA SER A 51 -2.50 -2.47 10.49
C SER A 51 -3.84 -2.63 9.76
N ASN A 52 -4.72 -3.50 10.25
CA ASN A 52 -6.04 -3.72 9.65
C ASN A 52 -6.97 -2.50 9.81
N ALA A 53 -6.94 -1.84 10.97
CA ALA A 53 -7.78 -0.67 11.25
C ALA A 53 -7.51 0.51 10.29
N TYR A 54 -6.29 0.62 9.78
CA TYR A 54 -5.90 1.70 8.85
C TYR A 54 -6.15 1.37 7.37
N LEU A 55 -6.61 0.15 7.02
CA LEU A 55 -6.91 -0.20 5.62
C LEU A 55 -7.99 0.70 5.02
N GLY A 56 -9.03 1.05 5.80
CA GLY A 56 -10.07 1.97 5.34
C GLY A 56 -9.50 3.35 4.96
N ALA A 57 -8.68 3.92 5.85
CA ALA A 57 -8.00 5.20 5.59
C ALA A 57 -7.07 5.13 4.38
N LEU A 58 -6.33 4.02 4.21
CA LEU A 58 -5.49 3.78 3.04
C LEU A 58 -6.32 3.81 1.76
N TYR A 59 -7.43 3.07 1.68
CA TYR A 59 -8.25 3.02 0.47
C TYR A 59 -8.92 4.36 0.15
N ILE A 60 -9.37 5.09 1.17
CA ILE A 60 -9.91 6.45 0.99
C ILE A 60 -8.84 7.38 0.43
N ALA A 61 -7.63 7.38 1.02
CA ALA A 61 -6.54 8.23 0.55
C ALA A 61 -6.06 7.85 -0.86
N LEU A 62 -5.99 6.54 -1.16
CA LEU A 62 -5.67 6.04 -2.50
C LEU A 62 -6.73 6.48 -3.53
N PHE A 63 -8.01 6.44 -3.16
CA PHE A 63 -9.08 6.93 -4.01
C PHE A 63 -8.95 8.44 -4.29
N VAL A 64 -8.72 9.25 -3.25
CA VAL A 64 -8.52 10.71 -3.38
C VAL A 64 -7.31 11.02 -4.25
N LEU A 65 -6.19 10.33 -4.02
CA LEU A 65 -4.97 10.42 -4.81
C LEU A 65 -5.24 10.15 -6.29
N LEU A 66 -5.85 9.01 -6.60
CA LEU A 66 -6.11 8.58 -7.97
C LEU A 66 -7.09 9.52 -8.67
N LEU A 67 -8.20 9.86 -8.00
CA LEU A 67 -9.21 10.75 -8.56
C LEU A 67 -8.62 12.14 -8.86
N GLY A 68 -7.87 12.72 -7.91
CA GLY A 68 -7.20 14.00 -8.12
C GLY A 68 -6.21 13.96 -9.29
N GLY A 69 -5.39 12.90 -9.37
CA GLY A 69 -4.39 12.73 -10.43
C GLY A 69 -5.02 12.52 -11.81
N ILE A 70 -6.06 11.69 -11.90
CA ILE A 70 -6.78 11.43 -13.16
C ILE A 70 -7.43 12.72 -13.68
N LEU A 71 -8.15 13.42 -12.80
CA LEU A 71 -8.80 14.68 -13.16
C LEU A 71 -7.79 15.78 -13.52
N ALA A 72 -6.65 15.86 -12.83
CA ALA A 72 -5.57 16.77 -13.20
C ALA A 72 -4.97 16.43 -14.57
N GLY A 73 -4.82 15.14 -14.87
CA GLY A 73 -4.42 14.64 -16.19
C GLY A 73 -5.39 15.05 -17.31
N ILE A 74 -6.70 14.96 -17.06
CA ILE A 74 -7.75 15.39 -18.00
C ILE A 74 -7.73 16.91 -18.16
N SER A 75 -7.68 17.65 -17.05
CA SER A 75 -7.62 19.11 -17.01
C SER A 75 -6.44 19.68 -17.81
N GLY A 76 -5.28 19.00 -17.75
CA GLY A 76 -4.08 19.38 -18.51
C GLY A 76 -4.00 18.77 -19.93
N GLY A 77 -4.97 17.97 -20.36
CA GLY A 77 -4.96 17.32 -21.67
C GLY A 77 -3.84 16.28 -21.85
N TRP A 78 -3.25 15.77 -20.77
CA TRP A 78 -2.03 14.97 -20.83
C TRP A 78 -2.24 13.57 -21.42
N TRP A 79 -3.42 12.98 -21.18
CA TRP A 79 -3.76 11.63 -21.65
C TRP A 79 -3.71 11.46 -23.17
N THR A 80 -4.01 12.52 -23.92
CA THR A 80 -4.09 12.52 -25.40
C THR A 80 -3.04 13.41 -26.05
N SER A 81 -2.14 14.02 -25.26
CA SER A 81 -1.11 14.95 -25.75
C SER A 81 0.02 14.28 -26.55
N GLY A 82 0.06 12.95 -26.61
CA GLY A 82 1.18 12.17 -27.16
C GLY A 82 2.34 11.94 -26.19
N LYS A 83 2.32 12.58 -25.01
CA LYS A 83 3.31 12.35 -23.94
C LYS A 83 3.03 11.06 -23.18
N LEU A 84 4.06 10.23 -22.96
CA LEU A 84 3.86 8.89 -22.39
C LEU A 84 4.15 8.81 -20.88
N TRP A 85 4.73 9.84 -20.27
CA TRP A 85 5.13 9.79 -18.85
C TRP A 85 3.96 9.47 -17.90
N ILE A 86 2.75 9.96 -18.19
CA ILE A 86 1.57 9.73 -17.34
C ILE A 86 1.10 8.28 -17.40
N TRP A 87 1.13 7.69 -18.60
CA TRP A 87 0.84 6.27 -18.81
C TRP A 87 1.88 5.39 -18.12
N ALA A 88 3.16 5.73 -18.27
CA ALA A 88 4.25 5.04 -17.59
C ALA A 88 4.08 5.09 -16.06
N ALA A 89 3.70 6.24 -15.49
CA ALA A 89 3.48 6.38 -14.07
C ALA A 89 2.28 5.54 -13.56
N VAL A 90 1.18 5.50 -14.31
CA VAL A 90 0.01 4.65 -13.95
C VAL A 90 0.36 3.17 -14.05
N LEU A 91 1.02 2.74 -15.12
CA LEU A 91 1.44 1.36 -15.27
C LEU A 91 2.42 0.95 -14.17
N LEU A 92 3.36 1.84 -13.84
CA LEU A 92 4.32 1.63 -12.75
C LEU A 92 3.60 1.52 -11.40
N LEU A 93 2.61 2.37 -11.13
CA LEU A 93 1.80 2.28 -9.90
C LEU A 93 1.11 0.92 -9.79
N VAL A 94 0.51 0.43 -10.88
CA VAL A 94 -0.12 -0.90 -10.91
C VAL A 94 0.92 -2.00 -10.68
N ALA A 95 2.09 -1.93 -11.34
CA ALA A 95 3.16 -2.91 -11.16
C ALA A 95 3.68 -2.96 -9.72
N ILE A 96 3.87 -1.79 -9.09
CA ILE A 96 4.25 -1.67 -7.67
C ILE A 96 3.17 -2.28 -6.78
N ALA A 97 1.90 -1.93 -6.99
CA ALA A 97 0.79 -2.44 -6.19
C ALA A 97 0.71 -3.97 -6.26
N VAL A 98 0.83 -4.55 -7.47
CA VAL A 98 0.87 -6.00 -7.66
C VAL A 98 2.09 -6.62 -7.00
N GLY A 99 3.29 -6.05 -7.21
CA GLY A 99 4.53 -6.56 -6.62
C GLY A 99 4.48 -6.59 -5.09
N MET A 100 3.99 -5.52 -4.48
CA MET A 100 3.79 -5.45 -3.03
C MET A 100 2.71 -6.43 -2.57
N TYR A 101 1.59 -6.56 -3.29
CA TYR A 101 0.52 -7.49 -2.95
C TYR A 101 1.02 -8.94 -2.91
N VAL A 102 1.77 -9.38 -3.93
CA VAL A 102 2.32 -10.73 -4.04
C VAL A 102 3.26 -11.07 -2.88
N VAL A 103 4.00 -10.10 -2.34
CA VAL A 103 4.96 -10.33 -1.26
C VAL A 103 4.32 -10.14 0.13
N ALA A 104 3.60 -9.04 0.32
CA ALA A 104 3.10 -8.63 1.62
C ALA A 104 1.88 -9.45 2.06
N LEU A 105 0.95 -9.75 1.15
CA LEU A 105 -0.28 -10.46 1.52
C LEU A 105 0.03 -11.85 2.13
N PRO A 106 0.84 -12.72 1.49
CA PRO A 106 1.17 -14.01 2.08
C PRO A 106 1.89 -13.87 3.42
N TYR A 107 2.83 -12.93 3.53
CA TYR A 107 3.54 -12.68 4.79
C TYR A 107 2.56 -12.35 5.94
N PHE A 108 1.69 -11.35 5.74
CA PHE A 108 0.76 -10.92 6.77
C PHE A 108 -0.29 -11.99 7.11
N ASN A 109 -0.76 -12.74 6.12
CA ASN A 109 -1.70 -13.85 6.34
C ASN A 109 -1.05 -14.99 7.13
N ASN A 110 0.18 -15.38 6.76
CA ASN A 110 0.91 -16.42 7.47
C ASN A 110 1.21 -16.02 8.92
N VAL A 111 1.58 -14.76 9.18
CA VAL A 111 1.78 -14.27 10.55
C VAL A 111 0.46 -14.27 11.33
N ARG A 112 -0.66 -13.86 10.73
CA ARG A 112 -2.01 -13.94 11.35
C ARG A 112 -2.35 -15.37 11.73
N HIS A 113 -2.20 -16.31 10.80
CA HIS A 113 -2.43 -17.72 11.06
C HIS A 113 -1.53 -18.27 12.16
N ALA A 114 -0.24 -17.93 12.15
CA ALA A 114 0.71 -18.39 13.15
C ALA A 114 0.37 -17.92 14.57
N VAL A 115 -0.31 -16.78 14.71
CA VAL A 115 -0.82 -16.32 16.01
C VAL A 115 -2.30 -16.63 16.22
N GLY A 116 -2.91 -17.52 15.44
CA GLY A 116 -4.31 -17.94 15.62
C GLY A 116 -5.35 -16.86 15.35
N VAL A 117 -5.07 -15.96 14.41
CA VAL A 117 -6.00 -14.93 13.93
C VAL A 117 -6.48 -15.31 12.53
N ALA A 118 -7.79 -15.28 12.33
CA ALA A 118 -8.39 -15.48 11.01
C ALA A 118 -8.03 -14.32 10.06
N THR A 119 -7.76 -14.65 8.80
CA THR A 119 -7.60 -13.65 7.73
C THR A 119 -8.96 -13.22 7.20
N TYR A 120 -8.97 -12.18 6.36
CA TYR A 120 -10.19 -11.74 5.66
C TYR A 120 -10.81 -12.89 4.83
N ASP A 121 -9.98 -13.67 4.14
CA ASP A 121 -10.45 -14.78 3.31
C ASP A 121 -11.04 -15.92 4.15
N ASP A 122 -10.47 -16.19 5.32
CA ASP A 122 -11.00 -17.18 6.26
C ASP A 122 -12.36 -16.76 6.80
N ALA A 123 -12.47 -15.51 7.25
CA ALA A 123 -13.71 -14.94 7.75
C ALA A 123 -14.80 -14.95 6.66
N LYS A 124 -14.46 -14.59 5.43
CA LYS A 124 -15.37 -14.63 4.27
C LYS A 124 -15.86 -16.04 3.96
N LYS A 125 -15.04 -17.06 4.19
CA LYS A 125 -15.37 -18.48 4.00
C LYS A 125 -16.04 -19.12 5.22
N GLY A 126 -16.20 -18.39 6.32
CA GLY A 126 -16.74 -18.92 7.58
C GLY A 126 -15.83 -19.96 8.24
N LEU A 127 -14.52 -19.93 7.96
CA LEU A 127 -13.55 -20.84 8.57
C LEU A 127 -13.26 -20.41 10.01
N GLN A 128 -13.04 -21.39 10.88
CA GLN A 128 -12.59 -21.11 12.24
C GLN A 128 -11.15 -20.58 12.24
N PRO A 129 -10.79 -19.71 13.20
CA PRO A 129 -9.40 -19.29 13.36
C PRO A 129 -8.47 -20.50 13.49
N PRO A 130 -7.31 -20.51 12.84
CA PRO A 130 -6.38 -21.62 12.94
C PRO A 130 -5.79 -21.72 14.34
N GLU A 131 -5.34 -22.91 14.72
CA GLU A 131 -4.54 -23.10 15.93
C GLU A 131 -3.21 -22.33 15.82
N PRO A 132 -2.74 -21.67 16.89
CA PRO A 132 -1.44 -21.01 16.91
C PRO A 132 -0.29 -21.96 16.55
N ALA A 133 0.66 -21.46 15.77
CA ALA A 133 1.83 -22.23 15.37
C ALA A 133 2.82 -22.41 16.53
N ALA A 134 3.71 -23.39 16.40
CA ALA A 134 4.81 -23.59 17.34
C ALA A 134 5.74 -22.35 17.36
N PRO A 135 6.33 -21.99 18.52
CA PRO A 135 7.15 -20.78 18.65
C PRO A 135 8.28 -20.65 17.62
N ALA A 136 8.96 -21.75 17.30
CA ALA A 136 10.03 -21.78 16.29
C ALA A 136 9.53 -21.46 14.87
N GLN A 137 8.32 -21.87 14.52
CA GLN A 137 7.72 -21.57 13.21
C GLN A 137 7.32 -20.09 13.12
N LEU A 138 6.74 -19.55 14.20
CA LEU A 138 6.43 -18.13 14.30
C LEU A 138 7.71 -17.29 14.17
N GLU A 139 8.78 -17.65 14.88
CA GLU A 139 10.06 -16.92 14.78
C GLU A 139 10.63 -16.92 13.36
N ALA A 140 10.61 -18.07 12.67
CA ALA A 140 11.05 -18.15 11.28
C ALA A 140 10.25 -17.23 10.34
N LEU A 141 8.93 -17.15 10.52
CA LEU A 141 8.08 -16.22 9.75
C LEU A 141 8.44 -14.75 10.03
N LEU A 142 8.67 -14.39 11.29
CA LEU A 142 9.00 -13.02 11.68
C LEU A 142 10.38 -12.58 11.16
N GLN A 143 11.32 -13.50 10.93
CA GLN A 143 12.62 -13.20 10.33
C GLN A 143 12.60 -13.02 8.80
N SER A 144 11.45 -13.22 8.15
CA SER A 144 11.30 -13.01 6.70
C SER A 144 11.77 -11.63 6.23
N SER A 145 12.35 -11.59 5.03
CA SER A 145 12.72 -10.35 4.33
C SER A 145 11.53 -9.64 3.69
N ALA A 146 10.32 -10.23 3.71
CA ALA A 146 9.13 -9.69 3.05
C ALA A 146 8.83 -8.22 3.42
N PRO A 147 8.90 -7.77 4.69
CA PRO A 147 8.74 -6.35 5.02
C PRO A 147 9.79 -5.44 4.37
N ILE A 148 11.06 -5.89 4.30
CA ILE A 148 12.14 -5.12 3.66
C ILE A 148 11.90 -5.02 2.16
N VAL A 149 11.67 -6.17 1.50
CA VAL A 149 11.45 -6.23 0.05
C VAL A 149 10.27 -5.34 -0.34
N THR A 150 9.17 -5.45 0.39
CA THR A 150 7.96 -4.63 0.17
C THR A 150 8.25 -3.14 0.37
N ALA A 151 9.02 -2.77 1.40
CA ALA A 151 9.39 -1.37 1.65
C ALA A 151 10.29 -0.80 0.55
N VAL A 152 11.24 -1.59 0.04
CA VAL A 152 12.12 -1.18 -1.08
C VAL A 152 11.31 -0.98 -2.36
N ILE A 153 10.41 -1.91 -2.68
CA ILE A 153 9.50 -1.78 -3.83
C ILE A 153 8.65 -0.51 -3.70
N GLY A 154 8.04 -0.29 -2.53
CA GLY A 154 7.20 0.87 -2.27
C GLY A 154 7.98 2.20 -2.36
N LEU A 155 9.09 2.32 -1.63
CA LEU A 155 9.90 3.55 -1.59
C LEU A 155 10.52 3.86 -2.96
N GLY A 156 11.14 2.86 -3.61
CA GLY A 156 11.71 3.02 -4.95
C GLY A 156 10.63 3.41 -5.97
N GLY A 157 9.45 2.79 -5.86
CA GLY A 157 8.29 3.11 -6.67
C GLY A 157 7.79 4.53 -6.51
N ILE A 158 7.65 5.02 -5.26
CA ILE A 158 7.25 6.39 -4.95
C ILE A 158 8.24 7.39 -5.54
N LEU A 159 9.55 7.17 -5.36
CA LEU A 159 10.59 8.05 -5.89
C LEU A 159 10.54 8.12 -7.42
N LEU A 160 10.37 6.97 -8.09
CA LEU A 160 10.33 6.91 -9.54
C LEU A 160 9.05 7.55 -10.11
N ILE A 161 7.88 7.31 -9.49
CA ILE A 161 6.64 7.97 -9.88
C ILE A 161 6.74 9.48 -9.65
N GLY A 162 7.28 9.92 -8.51
CA GLY A 162 7.51 11.34 -8.22
C GLY A 162 8.39 11.99 -9.29
N TRP A 163 9.48 11.32 -9.69
CA TRP A 163 10.32 11.78 -10.78
C TRP A 163 9.57 11.90 -12.11
N LEU A 164 8.77 10.90 -12.50
CA LEU A 164 7.95 10.95 -13.72
C LEU A 164 6.99 12.14 -13.71
N MET A 165 6.33 12.39 -12.57
CA MET A 165 5.33 13.45 -12.39
C MET A 165 5.95 14.86 -12.42
N VAL A 166 7.17 15.01 -11.89
CA VAL A 166 7.87 16.30 -11.84
C VAL A 166 8.57 16.59 -13.16
N MET A 167 9.40 15.65 -13.63
CA MET A 167 10.30 15.89 -14.77
C MET A 167 9.59 15.73 -16.11
N LYS A 168 8.53 14.91 -16.19
CA LYS A 168 7.72 14.68 -17.40
C LYS A 168 8.60 14.44 -18.65
N PRO A 169 9.52 13.46 -18.60
CA PRO A 169 10.65 13.36 -19.53
C PRO A 169 10.28 12.98 -20.98
N PHE A 170 9.07 12.45 -21.22
CA PHE A 170 8.61 12.00 -22.52
C PHE A 170 7.08 12.02 -22.64
#